data_AF-A0A939ZWJ8-F1
#
_entry.id   AF-A0A939ZWJ8-F1
#
_cell.length_a   1.000
_cell.length_b   1.000
_cell.length_c   1.000
_cell.angle_alpha   90.00
_cell.angle_beta   90.00
_cell.angle_gamma   90.00
#
_symmetry.space_group_name_H-M   'P 1'
#
loop_
_entity.id
_entity.type
_entity.pdbx_description
1 polymer ?
#
loop_
_entity_poly.entity_id
_entity_poly.type
_entity_poly.pdbx_seq_one_letter_code
_entity_poly.pdbx_strand_id
1 'polypeptide(L)'
;MIERKEYQDYVKKNSPKSPMFRTLFAAFAVGGLICCIGEGVGDVIQVIFKNMSEKDVATWESCVMIFLGSLLTALGLYDKLGHFAGAGSIVPITGFANSIVSP
;
A
#
# COMPACT_ATOMS: atom_id res chain seq x y z
N MET A 1 11.49 23.75 30.64
CA MET A 1 10.28 23.00 30.25
C MET A 1 9.40 23.94 29.47
N ILE A 2 9.06 23.62 28.23
CA ILE A 2 8.09 24.41 27.45
C ILE A 2 6.75 24.35 28.19
N GLU A 3 6.08 25.48 28.36
CA GLU A 3 4.76 25.51 29.01
C GLU A 3 3.76 24.70 28.18
N ARG A 4 2.83 23.99 28.81
CA ARG A 4 1.96 23.03 28.12
C ARG A 4 1.17 23.67 26.96
N LYS A 5 0.80 24.94 27.10
CA LYS A 5 0.12 25.73 26.05
C LYS A 5 1.02 26.03 24.86
N GLU A 6 2.23 26.50 25.11
CA GLU A 6 3.20 26.85 24.07
C GLU A 6 3.59 25.63 23.22
N TYR A 7 3.67 24.44 23.85
CA TYR A 7 3.83 23.18 23.13
C TYR A 7 2.62 22.84 22.25
N GLN A 8 1.40 23.05 22.73
CA GLN A 8 0.18 22.77 21.96
C GLN A 8 0.05 23.69 20.74
N ASP A 9 0.37 24.98 20.90
CA ASP A 9 0.35 25.95 19.81
C ASP A 9 1.46 25.67 18.78
N TYR A 10 2.64 25.25 19.24
CA TYR A 10 3.72 24.77 18.39
C TYR A 10 3.29 23.55 17.55
N VAL A 11 2.64 22.55 18.16
CA VAL A 11 2.14 21.36 17.44
C VAL A 11 1.05 21.75 16.44
N LYS A 12 0.10 22.61 16.83
CA LYS A 12 -0.97 23.07 15.94
C LYS A 12 -0.44 23.81 14.71
N LYS A 13 0.62 24.60 14.87
CA LYS A 13 1.22 25.38 13.79
C LYS A 13 2.05 24.51 12.84
N ASN A 14 2.71 23.48 13.36
CA ASN A 14 3.60 22.61 12.58
C ASN A 14 2.91 21.33 12.03
N SER A 15 1.69 21.01 12.48
CA SER A 15 0.91 19.86 11.97
C SER A 15 -0.41 20.34 11.33
N PRO A 16 -0.38 20.87 10.10
CA PRO A 16 -1.60 21.22 9.38
C PRO A 16 -2.48 19.99 9.16
N LYS A 17 -3.81 20.17 9.24
CA LYS A 17 -4.75 19.08 9.03
C LYS A 17 -4.74 18.66 7.56
N SER A 18 -4.47 17.38 7.31
CA SER A 18 -4.59 16.79 5.97
C SER A 18 -6.05 16.89 5.46
N PRO A 19 -6.28 17.12 4.16
CA PRO A 19 -7.63 17.15 3.58
C PRO A 19 -8.26 15.74 3.59
N MET A 20 -8.87 15.39 4.73
CA MET A 20 -9.39 14.06 5.07
C MET A 20 -10.15 13.37 3.95
N PHE A 21 -11.08 14.08 3.30
CA PHE A 21 -11.92 13.49 2.26
C PHE A 21 -11.12 13.08 1.01
N ARG A 22 -10.15 13.92 0.60
CA ARG A 22 -9.32 13.63 -0.57
C ARG A 22 -8.36 12.47 -0.30
N THR A 23 -7.73 12.45 0.87
CA THR A 23 -6.82 11.37 1.24
C THR A 23 -7.55 10.05 1.47
N LEU A 24 -8.77 10.09 2.02
CA LEU A 24 -9.58 8.90 2.19
C LEU A 24 -10.01 8.30 0.85
N PHE A 25 -10.48 9.14 -0.08
CA PHE A 25 -10.86 8.68 -1.42
C PHE A 25 -9.67 8.12 -2.20
N ALA A 26 -8.51 8.81 -2.17
CA ALA A 26 -7.29 8.31 -2.79
C ALA A 26 -6.83 6.98 -2.18
N ALA A 27 -6.88 6.85 -0.85
CA ALA A 27 -6.51 5.62 -0.16
C ALA A 27 -7.44 4.46 -0.53
N PHE A 28 -8.75 4.69 -0.56
CA PHE A 28 -9.72 3.68 -0.96
C PHE A 28 -9.55 3.26 -2.43
N ALA A 29 -9.40 4.23 -3.33
CA ALA A 29 -9.27 3.96 -4.76
C ALA A 29 -7.98 3.18 -5.08
N VAL A 30 -6.84 3.59 -4.51
CA VAL A 30 -5.56 2.91 -4.76
C VAL A 30 -5.51 1.55 -4.06
N GLY A 31 -5.96 1.45 -2.81
CA GLY A 31 -6.01 0.18 -2.10
C GLY A 31 -6.93 -0.83 -2.81
N GLY A 32 -8.12 -0.38 -3.23
CA GLY A 32 -9.05 -1.20 -4.02
C GLY A 32 -8.46 -1.65 -5.35
N LEU A 33 -7.78 -0.75 -6.08
CA LEU A 33 -7.11 -1.11 -7.33
C LEU A 33 -6.03 -2.19 -7.12
N ILE A 34 -5.23 -2.07 -6.06
CA ILE A 34 -4.21 -3.08 -5.72
C ILE A 34 -4.87 -4.43 -5.41
N CYS A 35 -5.99 -4.44 -4.68
CA CYS A 35 -6.74 -5.67 -4.43
C CYS A 35 -7.28 -6.30 -5.72
N CYS A 36 -7.88 -5.51 -6.62
CA CYS A 36 -8.35 -6.02 -7.92
C CYS A 36 -7.21 -6.57 -8.79
N ILE A 37 -6.00 -6.01 -8.69
CA ILE A 37 -4.82 -6.57 -9.35
C ILE A 37 -4.46 -7.93 -8.73
N GLY A 38 -4.51 -8.06 -7.40
CA GLY A 38 -4.29 -9.34 -6.71
C GLY A 38 -5.29 -10.41 -7.14
N GLU A 39 -6.60 -10.09 -7.10
CA GLU A 39 -7.67 -10.96 -7.59
C GLU A 39 -7.41 -11.39 -9.05
N GLY A 40 -7.07 -10.45 -9.93
CA GLY A 40 -6.74 -10.75 -11.32
C GLY A 40 -5.52 -11.65 -11.50
N VAL A 41 -4.49 -11.50 -10.66
CA VAL A 41 -3.32 -12.41 -10.64
C VAL A 41 -3.75 -13.81 -10.22
N GLY A 42 -4.57 -13.93 -9.16
CA GLY A 42 -5.14 -15.19 -8.71
C GLY A 42 -5.97 -15.89 -9.80
N ASP A 43 -6.85 -15.14 -10.47
CA ASP A 43 -7.68 -15.64 -11.58
C ASP A 43 -6.83 -16.17 -12.73
N VAL A 44 -5.79 -15.43 -13.13
CA VAL A 44 -4.86 -15.86 -14.19
C VAL A 44 -4.15 -17.16 -13.79
N ILE A 45 -3.70 -17.28 -12.54
CA ILE A 45 -3.05 -18.49 -12.04
C ILE A 45 -4.03 -19.68 -12.08
N GLN A 46 -5.29 -19.50 -11.66
CA GLN A 46 -6.31 -20.55 -11.72
C GLN A 46 -6.62 -21.01 -13.15
N VAL A 47 -6.70 -20.06 -14.09
CA VAL A 47 -6.96 -20.37 -15.51
C VAL A 47 -5.81 -21.17 -16.13
N ILE A 48 -4.56 -20.83 -15.82
CA ILE A 48 -3.37 -21.52 -16.32
C ILE A 48 -3.21 -22.88 -15.63
N PHE A 49 -3.42 -22.94 -14.31
CA PHE A 49 -3.20 -24.12 -13.48
C PHE A 49 -4.52 -24.65 -12.91
N LYS A 50 -5.34 -25.23 -13.79
CA LYS A 50 -6.72 -25.69 -13.48
C LYS A 50 -6.88 -26.69 -12.33
N ASN A 51 -5.80 -27.40 -11.94
CA ASN A 51 -5.83 -28.42 -10.89
C ASN A 51 -5.10 -27.97 -9.60
N MET A 52 -4.73 -26.69 -9.50
CA MET A 52 -4.04 -26.16 -8.34
C MET A 52 -5.04 -25.89 -7.21
N SER A 53 -4.64 -26.16 -5.96
CA SER A 53 -5.51 -25.88 -4.81
C SER A 53 -5.64 -24.38 -4.58
N GLU A 54 -6.75 -23.92 -4.01
CA GLU A 54 -6.94 -22.50 -3.67
C GLU A 54 -5.81 -21.94 -2.78
N LYS A 55 -5.25 -22.78 -1.90
CA LYS A 55 -4.14 -22.40 -1.03
C LYS A 55 -2.84 -22.16 -1.80
N ASP A 56 -2.57 -23.00 -2.79
CA ASP A 56 -1.39 -22.87 -3.64
C ASP A 56 -1.51 -21.64 -4.55
N VAL A 57 -2.71 -21.38 -5.08
CA VAL A 57 -3.00 -20.16 -5.85
C VAL A 57 -2.75 -18.92 -5.02
N ALA A 58 -3.32 -18.84 -3.81
CA ALA A 58 -3.14 -17.69 -2.92
C ALA A 58 -1.67 -17.47 -2.51
N THR A 59 -0.92 -18.57 -2.36
CA THR A 59 0.53 -18.51 -2.09
C THR A 59 1.25 -17.89 -3.29
N TRP A 60 0.95 -18.36 -4.50
CA TRP A 60 1.58 -17.86 -5.72
C TRP A 60 1.19 -16.42 -6.03
N GLU A 61 -0.07 -16.06 -5.85
CA GLU A 61 -0.58 -14.68 -5.93
C GLU A 61 0.21 -13.76 -4.97
N SER A 62 0.35 -14.17 -3.70
CA SER A 62 1.10 -13.41 -2.71
C SER A 62 2.56 -13.23 -3.10
N CYS A 63 3.21 -14.26 -3.63
CA CYS A 63 4.59 -14.18 -4.12
C CYS A 63 4.73 -13.18 -5.27
N VAL A 64 3.82 -13.20 -6.25
CA VAL A 64 3.82 -12.27 -7.38
C VAL A 64 3.58 -10.84 -6.90
N MET A 65 2.62 -10.62 -6.01
CA MET A 65 2.32 -9.30 -5.46
C MET A 65 3.48 -8.73 -4.65
N ILE A 66 4.15 -9.55 -3.83
CA ILE A 66 5.38 -9.14 -3.12
C ILE A 66 6.46 -8.76 -4.13
N PHE A 67 6.72 -9.61 -5.13
CA PHE A 67 7.72 -9.33 -6.16
C PHE A 67 7.45 -8.02 -6.91
N LEU A 68 6.20 -7.77 -7.32
CA LEU A 68 5.80 -6.53 -7.98
C LEU A 68 5.98 -5.32 -7.05
N GLY A 69 5.59 -5.44 -5.78
CA GLY A 69 5.81 -4.41 -4.77
C GLY A 69 7.29 -4.08 -4.62
N SER A 70 8.13 -5.09 -4.42
CA SER A 70 9.59 -4.95 -4.32
C SER A 70 10.22 -4.34 -5.58
N LEU A 71 9.79 -4.77 -6.77
CA LEU A 71 10.30 -4.25 -8.04
C LEU A 71 9.94 -2.77 -8.22
N LEU A 72 8.69 -2.40 -7.98
CA LEU A 72 8.23 -1.01 -8.05
C LEU A 72 8.92 -0.13 -7.01
N THR A 73 9.25 -0.70 -5.85
CA THR A 73 10.03 -0.01 -4.80
C THR A 73 11.46 0.24 -5.27
N ALA A 74 12.14 -0.77 -5.82
CA ALA A 74 13.50 -0.64 -6.35
C ALA A 74 13.60 0.37 -7.50
N LEU A 75 12.52 0.54 -8.28
CA LEU A 75 12.42 1.55 -9.33
C LEU A 75 12.05 2.96 -8.81
N GLY A 76 11.79 3.12 -7.51
CA GLY A 76 11.37 4.38 -6.88
C GLY A 76 9.96 4.84 -7.30
N LEU A 77 9.15 3.95 -7.86
CA LEU A 77 7.78 4.22 -8.28
C LEU A 77 6.80 4.01 -7.13
N TYR A 78 7.07 3.04 -6.27
CA TYR A 78 6.18 2.72 -5.15
C TYR A 78 6.14 3.84 -4.11
N ASP A 79 7.26 4.49 -3.81
CA ASP A 79 7.28 5.64 -2.89
C ASP A 79 6.44 6.82 -3.39
N LYS A 80 6.46 7.07 -4.71
CA LYS A 80 5.62 8.10 -5.34
C LYS A 80 4.14 7.74 -5.24
N LEU A 81 3.81 6.47 -5.46
CA LEU A 81 2.47 5.95 -5.27
C LEU A 81 2.04 6.12 -3.81
N GLY A 82 2.91 5.81 -2.85
CA GLY A 82 2.63 5.91 -1.42
C GLY A 82 2.42 7.33 -0.93
N HIS A 83 3.15 8.30 -1.48
CA HIS A 83 2.93 9.71 -1.17
C HIS A 83 1.53 10.19 -1.60
N PHE A 84 1.03 9.67 -2.72
CA PHE A 84 -0.30 10.02 -3.25
C PHE A 84 -1.43 9.24 -2.59
N ALA A 85 -1.25 7.92 -2.43
CA ALA A 85 -2.26 6.99 -1.92
C ALA A 85 -2.38 6.99 -0.40
N GLY A 86 -1.32 7.41 0.31
CA GLY A 86 -1.24 7.35 1.76
C GLY A 86 -1.45 5.93 2.27
N ALA A 87 -2.40 5.76 3.20
CA ALA A 87 -2.68 4.45 3.80
C ALA A 87 -3.10 3.38 2.78
N GLY A 88 -3.67 3.77 1.63
CA GLY A 88 -4.18 2.84 0.62
C GLY A 88 -3.12 1.95 -0.01
N SER A 89 -1.87 2.42 -0.12
CA SER A 89 -0.75 1.62 -0.63
C SER A 89 0.07 0.95 0.47
N ILE A 90 -0.19 1.26 1.75
CA ILE A 90 0.55 0.70 2.89
C ILE A 90 -0.13 -0.56 3.42
N VAL A 91 -1.47 -0.60 3.40
CA VAL A 91 -2.26 -1.72 3.92
C VAL A 91 -2.14 -3.01 3.11
N PRO A 92 -2.12 -3.00 1.75
CA PRO A 92 -1.97 -4.23 0.96
C PRO A 92 -0.59 -4.89 1.13
N ILE A 93 -0.47 -6.16 0.73
CA ILE A 93 0.79 -6.93 0.84
C ILE A 93 1.97 -6.29 0.08
N THR A 94 1.68 -5.50 -0.96
CA THR A 94 2.69 -4.70 -1.69
C THR A 94 3.31 -3.59 -0.82
N GLY A 95 2.55 -3.05 0.14
CA GLY A 95 3.01 -2.03 1.08
C GLY A 95 3.97 -2.60 2.13
N PHE A 96 3.70 -3.84 2.56
CA PHE A 96 4.67 -4.61 3.36
C PHE A 96 5.97 -4.80 2.57
N ALA A 97 5.89 -5.23 1.31
CA ALA A 97 7.08 -5.40 0.45
C ALA A 97 7.89 -4.10 0.31
N ASN A 98 7.24 -2.95 0.10
CA ASN A 98 7.92 -1.65 0.05
C ASN A 98 8.69 -1.38 1.35
N SER A 99 8.05 -1.56 2.50
CA SER A 99 8.62 -1.27 3.82
C SER A 99 9.87 -2.10 4.15
N ILE A 100 10.02 -3.27 3.52
CA ILE A 100 11.20 -4.13 3.66
C ILE A 100 12.30 -3.74 2.66
N VAL A 101 11.94 -3.24 1.48
CA VAL A 101 12.87 -2.98 0.36
C VAL A 101 13.38 -1.54 0.30
N SER A 102 12.66 -0.57 0.88
CA SER A 102 13.07 0.85 0.99
C SER A 102 13.74 1.10 2.36
N PRO A 103 15.08 0.91 2.50
CA PRO A 103 15.80 1.24 3.73
C PRO A 103 15.89 2.74 4.02
#